data_AF-A0A4Y3WL40-F1
#
_entry.id   AF-A0A4Y3WL40-F1
#
_cell.length_a   1.000
_cell.length_b   1.000
_cell.length_c   1.000
_cell.angle_alpha   90.00
_cell.angle_beta   90.00
_cell.angle_gamma   90.00
#
_symmetry.space_group_name_H-M   'P 1'
#
loop_
_entity.id
_entity.type
_entity.pdbx_description
1 polymer ?
#
loop_
_entity_poly.entity_id
_entity_poly.type
_entity_poly.pdbx_seq_one_letter_code
_entity_poly.pdbx_strand_id
1 'polypeptide(L)' 'MLEYNDAASPTGVPQDVVLIPARGWVRLRIPFTTQPGRSVYHCHILDHEDAGMMATVDVRG' A
#
# COMPACT_ATOMS: atom_id res chain seq x y z
N MET A 1 -10.42 -2.52 3.01
CA MET A 1 -10.93 -1.20 3.44
C MET A 1 -9.75 -0.28 3.49
N LEU A 2 -9.84 0.83 2.77
CA LEU A 2 -8.81 1.86 2.65
C LEU A 2 -9.33 3.10 3.38
N GLU A 3 -8.55 3.74 4.24
CA GLU A 3 -8.92 5.02 4.88
C GLU A 3 -7.90 6.10 4.52
N TYR A 4 -8.36 7.29 4.10
CA TYR A 4 -7.52 8.42 3.68
C TYR A 4 -7.66 9.62 4.61
N ASN A 5 -6.64 10.48 4.64
CA ASN A 5 -6.65 11.74 5.40
C ASN A 5 -7.67 12.78 4.89
N ASP A 6 -8.01 12.79 3.59
CA ASP A 6 -8.83 13.85 2.96
C ASP A 6 -10.09 13.32 2.24
N ALA A 7 -10.92 12.60 2.99
CA ALA A 7 -12.30 12.24 2.67
C ALA A 7 -12.54 11.24 1.50
N ALA A 8 -13.44 10.30 1.79
CA ALA A 8 -13.95 9.21 0.94
C ALA A 8 -12.97 8.05 0.67
N SER A 9 -12.95 7.11 1.62
CA SER A 9 -12.62 5.72 1.36
C SER A 9 -13.46 5.16 0.18
N PRO A 10 -12.84 4.61 -0.88
CA PRO A 10 -13.52 3.69 -1.80
C PRO A 10 -13.81 2.40 -1.01
N THR A 11 -14.96 2.36 -0.36
CA THR A 11 -15.26 1.30 0.60
C THR A 11 -15.61 0.02 -0.14
N GLY A 12 -14.67 -0.94 -0.15
CA GLY A 12 -14.96 -2.35 -0.44
C GLY A 12 -14.46 -2.91 -1.77
N VAL A 13 -13.95 -2.07 -2.69
CA VAL A 13 -13.33 -2.56 -3.93
C VAL A 13 -11.83 -2.79 -3.70
N PRO A 14 -11.29 -4.00 -4.01
CA PRO A 14 -9.85 -4.26 -3.98
C PRO A 14 -9.10 -3.29 -4.91
N GLN A 15 -7.93 -2.82 -4.46
CA GLN A 15 -7.06 -1.95 -5.24
C GLN A 15 -5.62 -2.41 -5.10
N ASP A 16 -4.89 -2.36 -6.21
CA ASP A 16 -3.46 -2.67 -6.25
C ASP A 16 -2.60 -1.43 -5.98
N VAL A 17 -3.07 -0.24 -6.39
CA VAL A 17 -2.36 1.04 -6.24
C VAL A 17 -3.29 2.10 -5.65
N VAL A 18 -2.78 2.91 -4.72
CA VAL A 18 -3.51 4.01 -4.06
C VAL A 18 -2.73 5.31 -4.12
N LEU A 19 -3.43 6.44 -4.22
CA LEU A 19 -2.81 7.77 -4.19
C LEU A 19 -2.63 8.24 -2.75
N ILE A 20 -1.39 8.58 -2.38
CA ILE A 20 -1.08 9.18 -1.07
C ILE A 20 -0.66 10.63 -1.33
N PRO A 21 -1.41 11.64 -0.86
CA PRO A 21 -1.02 13.03 -1.05
C PRO A 21 0.24 13.35 -0.23
N ALA A 22 0.96 14.40 -0.61
CA ALA A 22 2.15 14.83 0.12
C ALA A 22 1.81 15.10 1.60
N ARG A 23 2.59 14.51 2.51
CA ARG A 23 2.36 14.53 3.97
C ARG A 23 1.05 13.87 4.44
N GLY A 24 0.35 13.19 3.53
CA GLY A 24 -0.85 12.42 3.85
C GLY A 24 -0.52 11.00 4.31
N TRP A 25 -1.57 10.27 4.66
CA TRP A 25 -1.50 8.88 5.07
C TRP A 25 -2.71 8.10 4.54
N VAL A 26 -2.53 6.79 4.43
CA VAL A 26 -3.60 5.83 4.11
C VAL A 26 -3.49 4.64 5.05
N ARG A 27 -4.63 4.08 5.48
CA ARG A 27 -4.68 2.80 6.19
C ARG A 27 -5.11 1.70 5.23
N LEU A 28 -4.27 0.68 5.05
CA LEU A 28 -4.54 -0.45 4.16
C LEU A 28 -5.02 -1.68 4.94
N ARG A 29 -5.89 -2.48 4.31
CA ARG A 29 -6.24 -3.81 4.80
C ARG A 29 -6.00 -4.82 3.68
N ILE A 30 -4.98 -5.65 3.86
CA ILE A 30 -4.53 -6.65 2.88
C ILE A 30 -4.81 -8.05 3.45
N PRO A 31 -5.59 -8.90 2.77
CA PRO A 31 -5.76 -10.29 3.16
C PRO A 31 -4.54 -11.09 2.68
N PHE A 32 -3.57 -11.31 3.55
CA PHE A 32 -2.39 -12.16 3.28
C PHE A 32 -2.74 -13.67 3.31
N THR A 33 -3.71 -14.09 2.50
CA THR A 33 -4.29 -15.44 2.58
C THR A 33 -3.69 -16.44 1.60
N THR A 34 -3.01 -15.99 0.55
CA THR A 34 -2.55 -16.87 -0.55
C THR A 34 -1.05 -16.89 -0.77
N GLN A 35 -0.32 -15.92 -0.22
CA GLN A 35 1.09 -15.67 -0.55
C GLN A 35 1.91 -15.49 0.73
N PRO A 36 2.41 -16.59 1.33
CA PRO A 36 3.40 -16.49 2.40
C PRO A 36 4.76 -16.04 1.86
N GLY A 37 5.61 -15.50 2.74
CA GLY A 37 6.95 -15.01 2.39
C GLY A 37 7.01 -13.50 2.21
N ARG A 38 8.01 -13.04 1.45
CA ARG A 38 8.31 -11.61 1.30
C ARG A 38 7.47 -10.97 0.21
N SER A 39 6.65 -9.99 0.61
CA SER A 39 5.97 -9.05 -0.29
C SER A 39 6.68 -7.70 -0.28
N VAL A 40 6.59 -6.96 -1.38
CA VAL A 40 7.11 -5.59 -1.50
C VAL A 40 5.95 -4.61 -1.65
N TYR A 41 6.12 -3.41 -1.11
CA TYR A 41 5.32 -2.25 -1.45
C TYR A 41 6.26 -1.08 -1.73
N HIS A 42 5.94 -0.31 -2.76
CA HIS A 42 6.78 0.79 -3.21
C HIS A 42 5.93 1.91 -3.80
N CYS A 43 6.51 3.09 -3.96
CA CYS A 43 5.90 4.13 -4.77
C CYS A 43 5.95 3.71 -6.24
N HIS A 44 4.83 3.79 -6.96
CA HIS A 44 4.79 3.49 -8.40
C HIS A 44 5.43 4.58 -9.29
N ILE A 45 6.00 5.63 -8.69
CA ILE A 45 6.81 6.65 -9.35
C ILE A 45 8.26 6.18 -9.31
N LEU A 46 8.83 5.83 -10.46
CA LEU A 46 10.15 5.19 -10.57
C LEU A 46 11.25 5.96 -9.84
N ASP A 47 11.34 7.28 -10.07
CA ASP A 47 12.33 8.13 -9.40
C ASP A 47 12.22 8.09 -7.86
N HIS A 48 11.02 7.86 -7.32
CA HIS A 48 10.80 7.75 -5.89
C HIS A 48 11.16 6.36 -5.35
N GLU A 49 10.81 5.30 -6.10
CA GLU A 49 11.19 3.92 -5.76
C GLU A 49 12.72 3.78 -5.73
N ASP A 50 13.40 4.24 -6.78
CA ASP A 50 14.86 4.19 -6.90
C ASP A 50 15.55 5.04 -5.82
N ALA A 51 14.90 6.12 -5.38
CA ALA A 51 15.35 6.93 -4.24
C ALA A 51 15.08 6.27 -2.87
N GLY A 52 14.51 5.06 -2.83
CA GLY A 52 14.34 4.25 -1.63
C GLY A 52 12.93 4.23 -1.04
N MET A 53 11.89 4.70 -1.76
CA MET A 53 10.49 4.54 -1.32
C MET A 53 9.95 3.14 -1.59
N MET A 54 10.69 2.13 -1.15
CA MET A 54 10.33 0.72 -1.19
C MET A 54 10.55 0.07 0.17
N ALA A 55 9.69 -0.86 0.53
CA ALA A 55 9.84 -1.64 1.75
C ALA A 55 9.18 -3.02 1.59
N THR A 56 9.55 -3.93 2.50
CA THR A 56 9.10 -5.32 2.45
C THR A 56 8.25 -5.67 3.65
N VAL A 57 7.23 -6.51 3.43
CA VAL A 57 6.45 -7.17 4.48
C VAL A 57 6.77 -8.67 4.42
N ASP A 58 7.16 -9.24 5.56
CA ASP A 58 7.35 -10.69 5.70
C ASP A 58 6.07 -11.32 6.25
N VAL A 59 5.34 -12.02 5.38
CA VAL A 59 4.11 -12.71 5.74
C VAL A 59 4.44 -14.10 6.24
N ARG A 60 4.13 -14.34 7.51
CA ARG A 60 4.29 -15.65 8.14
C ARG A 60 2.94 -16.34 8.27
N GLY A 61 2.92 -17.63 7.94
CA GLY A 61 1.76 -18.52 8.13
C GLY A 61 1.63 -19.01 9.55
#